data_AF-A0A920TUW0-F1
#
_entry.id   AF-A0A920TUW0-F1
#
_cell.length_a   1.000
_cell.length_b   1.000
_cell.length_c   1.000
_cell.angle_alpha   90.00
_cell.angle_beta   90.00
_cell.angle_gamma   90.00
#
_symmetry.space_group_name_H-M   'P 1'
#
loop_
_entity.id
_entity.type
_entity.pdbx_description
1 polymer ?
#
loop_
_entity_poly.entity_id
_entity_poly.type
_entity_poly.pdbx_seq_one_letter_code
_entity_poly.pdbx_strand_id
1 'polypeptide(L)'
;MSQGASDTASFDNALELLLMTGRSLSHSMLMMIPEAWEQHESMPTRQKGFLRIPLMPHGAMGRASNDGSATGNEICAVLDRNGLRPFR
;
A
#
# COMPACT_ATOMS: atom_id res chain seq x y z
N MET A 1 9.23 13.41 12.82
CA MET A 1 8.28 12.35 13.19
C MET A 1 8.36 12.19 14.70
N SER A 2 7.28 12.42 15.44
CA SER A 2 7.32 12.29 16.91
C SER A 2 7.46 10.80 17.29
N GLN A 3 8.30 10.52 18.28
CA GLN A 3 8.37 9.18 18.87
C GLN A 3 7.02 8.89 19.54
N GLY A 4 6.25 7.95 18.98
CA GLY A 4 4.92 7.54 19.49
C GLY A 4 3.76 7.64 18.50
N ALA A 5 3.99 8.05 17.24
CA ALA A 5 2.94 7.98 16.22
C ALA A 5 2.58 6.52 15.90
N SER A 6 1.28 6.20 15.87
CA SER A 6 0.76 4.89 15.46
C SER A 6 1.24 4.54 14.05
N ASP A 7 1.39 3.25 13.75
CA ASP A 7 1.72 2.76 12.41
C ASP A 7 0.72 3.28 11.36
N THR A 8 -0.56 3.41 11.72
CA THR A 8 -1.60 4.03 10.87
C THR A 8 -1.34 5.51 10.62
N ALA A 9 -0.96 6.27 11.65
CA ALA A 9 -0.64 7.69 11.47
C ALA A 9 0.62 7.89 10.60
N SER A 10 1.59 6.98 10.70
CA SER A 10 2.77 7.01 9.83
C SER A 10 2.41 6.66 8.38
N PHE A 11 1.45 5.76 8.18
CA PHE A 11 0.91 5.41 6.87
C PHE A 11 0.16 6.58 6.21
N ASP A 12 -0.75 7.23 6.94
CA ASP A 12 -1.51 8.38 6.43
C ASP A 12 -0.58 9.52 5.99
N ASN A 13 0.45 9.81 6.80
CA ASN A 13 1.46 10.82 6.46
C ASN A 13 2.27 10.47 5.19
N ALA A 14 2.62 9.19 5.02
CA ALA A 14 3.33 8.72 3.83
C ALA A 14 2.43 8.78 2.59
N LEU A 15 1.15 8.41 2.73
CA LEU A 15 0.16 8.51 1.66
C LEU A 15 -0.03 9.96 1.22
N GLU A 16 -0.20 10.88 2.17
CA GLU A 16 -0.39 12.30 1.88
C GLU A 16 0.84 12.87 1.15
N LEU A 17 2.06 12.52 1.57
CA LEU A 17 3.28 12.91 0.87
C LEU A 17 3.30 12.39 -0.58
N LEU A 18 2.91 11.14 -0.80
CA LEU A 18 2.85 10.56 -2.15
C LEU A 18 1.82 11.26 -3.04
N LEU A 19 0.63 11.57 -2.51
CA LEU A 19 -0.39 12.33 -3.23
C LEU A 19 0.09 13.74 -3.57
N MET A 20 0.78 14.43 -2.64
CA MET A 20 1.36 15.76 -2.87
C MET A 20 2.42 15.77 -3.98
N THR A 21 3.08 14.63 -4.26
CA THR A 21 4.02 14.52 -5.38
C THR A 21 3.35 14.34 -6.76
N GLY A 22 2.02 14.41 -6.83
CA GLY A 22 1.25 14.32 -8.08
C GLY A 22 0.96 12.88 -8.53
N ARG A 23 1.15 11.89 -7.66
CA ARG A 23 0.84 10.48 -7.94
C ARG A 23 -0.64 10.22 -7.69
N SER A 24 -1.23 9.33 -8.49
CA SER A 24 -2.62 8.89 -8.25
C SER A 24 -2.73 8.10 -6.96
N LEU A 25 -3.96 7.99 -6.43
CA LEU A 25 -4.23 7.23 -5.23
C LEU A 25 -3.82 5.76 -5.41
N SER A 26 -4.20 5.15 -6.54
CA SER A 26 -3.86 3.75 -6.83
C SER A 26 -2.35 3.51 -6.92
N HIS A 27 -1.60 4.43 -7.52
CA HIS A 27 -0.15 4.31 -7.64
C HIS A 27 0.52 4.43 -6.27
N SER A 28 0.06 5.38 -5.45
CA SER A 28 0.57 5.60 -4.10
C SER A 28 0.30 4.38 -3.21
N MET A 29 -0.90 3.82 -3.28
CA MET A 29 -1.27 2.61 -2.55
C MET A 29 -0.45 1.39 -2.97
N LEU A 30 -0.20 1.18 -4.27
CA LEU A 30 0.64 0.07 -4.75
C LEU A 30 2.11 0.17 -4.30
N MET A 31 2.62 1.39 -4.08
CA MET A 31 3.98 1.58 -3.56
C MET A 31 4.09 1.34 -2.05
N MET A 32 3.01 1.53 -1.30
CA MET A 32 2.99 1.33 0.15
C MET A 32 2.55 -0.10 0.53
N ILE A 33 1.56 -0.66 -0.18
CA ILE A 33 1.02 -2.01 0.04
C ILE A 33 1.05 -2.75 -1.31
N PRO A 34 2.22 -3.28 -1.71
CA PRO A 34 2.33 -4.04 -2.94
C PRO A 34 1.62 -5.40 -2.81
N GLU A 35 0.96 -5.85 -3.88
CA GLU A 35 0.35 -7.18 -3.95
C GLU A 35 1.38 -8.31 -3.79
N ALA A 36 0.91 -9.52 -3.49
CA ALA A 36 1.74 -10.72 -3.36
C ALA A 36 2.25 -11.18 -4.75
N TRP A 37 3.33 -10.55 -5.26
CA TRP A 37 3.83 -10.82 -6.62
C TRP A 37 4.89 -11.93 -6.70
N GLU A 38 5.54 -12.30 -5.59
CA GLU A 38 6.67 -13.23 -5.58
C GLU A 38 6.31 -14.63 -6.10
N GLN A 39 5.08 -15.10 -5.84
CA GLN A 39 4.57 -16.39 -6.31
C GLN A 39 3.63 -16.28 -7.52
N HIS A 40 3.50 -15.09 -8.12
CA HIS A 40 2.57 -14.87 -9.21
C HIS A 40 3.20 -15.26 -10.56
N GLU A 41 3.06 -16.53 -10.97
CA GLU A 41 3.73 -17.09 -12.15
C GLU A 41 3.33 -16.40 -13.47
N SER A 42 2.05 -16.02 -13.60
CA SER A 42 1.49 -15.41 -14.81
C SER A 42 1.68 -13.89 -14.91
N MET A 43 2.30 -13.24 -13.92
CA MET A 43 2.38 -11.78 -13.92
C MET A 43 3.44 -11.26 -14.90
N PRO A 44 3.11 -10.27 -15.76
CA PRO A 44 4.06 -9.61 -16.66
C PRO A 44 5.28 -9.04 -15.92
N THR A 45 6.48 -9.18 -16.51
CA THR A 45 7.75 -8.72 -15.92
C THR A 45 7.76 -7.22 -15.59
N ARG A 46 7.01 -6.40 -16.38
CA ARG A 46 6.86 -4.96 -16.13
C ARG A 46 6.14 -4.67 -14.81
N GLN A 47 5.09 -5.43 -14.49
CA GLN A 47 4.34 -5.27 -13.23
C GLN A 47 5.16 -5.78 -12.05
N LYS A 48 5.83 -6.94 -12.18
CA LYS A 48 6.79 -7.43 -11.16
C LYS A 48 7.91 -6.43 -10.88
N GLY A 49 8.44 -5.79 -11.93
CA GLY A 49 9.49 -4.78 -11.80
C GLY A 49 9.05 -3.56 -10.99
N PHE A 50 7.81 -3.11 -11.20
CA PHE A 50 7.20 -2.02 -10.44
C PHE A 50 7.02 -2.38 -8.95
N LEU A 51 6.49 -3.58 -8.68
CA LEU A 51 6.21 -4.04 -7.31
C LEU A 51 7.46 -4.45 -6.52
N ARG A 52 8.60 -4.62 -7.18
CA ARG A 52 9.88 -4.99 -6.56
C ARG A 52 10.57 -3.82 -5.86
N ILE A 53 10.14 -2.59 -6.10
CA ILE A 53 10.70 -1.38 -5.48
C ILE A 53 9.62 -0.69 -4.62
N PRO A 54 9.13 -1.34 -3.55
CA PRO A 54 8.16 -0.72 -2.67
C PRO A 54 8.82 0.33 -1.78
N LEU A 55 8.06 1.37 -1.40
CA LEU A 55 8.52 2.42 -0.48
C LEU A 55 8.53 1.92 0.97
N MET A 56 7.57 1.05 1.33
CA MET A 56 7.53 0.37 2.61
C MET A 56 8.08 -1.05 2.49
N PRO A 57 9.02 -1.46 3.38
CA PRO A 57 9.52 -2.83 3.39
C PRO A 57 8.42 -3.81 3.80
N HIS A 58 8.49 -5.02 3.24
CA HIS A 58 7.56 -6.10 3.54
C HIS A 58 7.50 -6.36 5.06
N GLY A 59 6.31 -6.16 5.66
CA GLY A 59 6.06 -6.38 7.09
C GLY A 59 6.02 -5.14 7.98
N ALA A 60 6.23 -3.93 7.44
CA ALA A 60 6.03 -2.67 8.18
C ALA A 60 4.55 -2.40 8.48
N MET A 61 3.66 -2.82 7.58
CA MET A 61 2.23 -2.91 7.81
C MET A 61 2.01 -4.19 8.59
N GLY A 62 1.61 -4.10 9.87
CA GLY A 62 1.40 -5.26 10.74
C GLY A 62 0.57 -6.36 10.06
N ARG A 63 0.72 -7.60 10.53
CA ARG A 63 0.28 -8.87 9.90
C ARG A 63 -1.16 -8.96 9.34
N ALA A 64 -2.04 -7.98 9.57
CA ALA A 64 -3.38 -7.95 9.02
C ALA A 64 -3.93 -6.52 9.02
N SER A 65 -3.91 -5.85 7.86
CA SER A 65 -4.52 -4.53 7.64
C SER A 65 -5.50 -4.57 6.47
N ASN A 66 -6.69 -4.00 6.67
CA ASN A 66 -7.59 -3.64 5.57
C ASN A 66 -7.50 -2.13 5.45
N ASP A 67 -6.88 -1.65 4.38
CA ASP A 67 -6.66 -0.22 4.20
C ASP A 67 -7.60 0.31 3.11
N GLY A 68 -8.53 1.15 3.55
CA GLY A 68 -9.40 1.93 2.67
C GLY A 68 -8.93 3.38 2.67
N SER A 69 -8.59 3.90 1.51
CA SER A 69 -8.20 5.29 1.32
C SER A 69 -9.12 5.92 0.28
N ALA A 70 -9.53 7.17 0.51
CA ALA A 70 -10.36 7.91 -0.42
C ALA A 70 -9.78 9.31 -0.62
N THR A 71 -9.78 9.76 -1.86
CA THR A 71 -9.62 11.16 -2.24
C THR A 71 -10.95 11.67 -2.78
N GLY A 72 -11.10 12.98 -2.96
CA GLY A 72 -12.34 13.57 -3.47
C GLY A 72 -12.81 13.05 -4.84
N ASN A 73 -11.99 12.28 -5.56
CA ASN A 73 -12.29 11.74 -6.89
C ASN A 73 -12.09 10.21 -7.01
N GLU A 74 -11.43 9.55 -6.06
CA GLU A 74 -11.09 8.13 -6.16
C GLU A 74 -11.20 7.43 -4.79
N ILE A 75 -11.69 6.20 -4.77
CA ILE A 75 -11.71 5.32 -3.59
C ILE A 75 -10.83 4.11 -3.90
N CYS A 76 -9.90 3.78 -2.99
CA CYS A 76 -9.02 2.63 -3.09
C CYS A 76 -9.15 1.78 -1.83
N ALA A 77 -9.34 0.48 -2.03
CA ALA A 77 -9.39 -0.51 -0.97
C ALA A 77 -8.34 -1.57 -1.28
N VAL A 78 -7.40 -1.78 -0.36
CA VAL A 78 -6.36 -2.79 -0.48
C VAL A 78 -6.45 -3.76 0.70
N LEU A 79 -6.43 -5.04 0.36
CA LEU A 79 -6.36 -6.13 1.32
C LEU A 79 -4.89 -6.36 1.70
N ASP A 80 -4.62 -6.65 2.98
CA ASP A 80 -3.31 -7.15 3.38
C ASP A 80 -2.89 -8.35 2.53
N ARG A 81 -1.57 -8.47 2.34
CA ARG A 81 -0.91 -9.51 1.56
C ARG A 81 -1.39 -10.92 1.92
N ASN A 82 -1.75 -11.18 3.17
CA ASN A 82 -2.17 -12.49 3.65
C ASN A 82 -3.70 -12.69 3.66
N GLY A 83 -4.48 -11.66 3.34
CA GLY A 83 -5.94 -11.70 3.34
C GLY A 83 -6.54 -12.11 4.69
N LEU A 84 -5.85 -11.82 5.79
CA LEU A 84 -6.20 -12.34 7.12
C LEU A 84 -7.43 -11.67 7.75
N ARG A 85 -8.01 -10.65 7.11
CA ARG A 85 -9.26 -10.00 7.56
C ARG A 85 -10.32 -10.05 6.45
N PRO A 86 -11.58 -10.38 6.78
CA PRO A 86 -12.68 -10.35 5.83
C PRO A 86 -12.90 -8.92 5.32
N PHE A 87 -12.97 -8.75 4.00
CA PHE A 87 -13.38 -7.53 3.33
C PHE A 87 -14.78 -7.78 2.75
N ARG A 88 -15.80 -7.14 3.30
CA ARG A 88 -17.21 -7.23 2.86
C ARG A 88 -17.76 -5.84 2.62
#